data_AF-A0A7C3U3S7-F1
#
_entry.id   AF-A0A7C3U3S7-F1
#
_cell.length_a   1.000
_cell.length_b   1.000
_cell.length_c   1.000
_cell.angle_alpha   90.00
_cell.angle_beta   90.00
_cell.angle_gamma   90.00
#
_symmetry.space_group_name_H-M   'P 1'
#
loop_
_entity.id
_entity.type
_entity.pdbx_description
1 polymer ?
#
loop_
_entity_poly.entity_id
_entity_poly.type
_entity_poly.pdbx_seq_one_letter_code
_entity_poly.pdbx_strand_id
1 'polypeptide(L)'
;MDENERATRIAQIIQDALLRKPTPAPPVAEGSGATTGEEAPQPTFTVTREGGCLSCDPGVCWVCGHLFTGERIIIRNVVKGERVLSDRTLHLLSHGITRYPTKYIVRGEPVIVDLDLDELAGYLDL
;
A
#
# COMPACT_ATOMS: atom_id res chain seq x y z
N MET A 1 -13.01 15.22 7.07
CA MET A 1 -11.61 14.77 7.03
C MET A 1 -10.93 15.56 5.95
N ASP A 2 -9.90 16.31 6.29
CA ASP A 2 -9.08 16.99 5.30
C ASP A 2 -8.20 16.00 4.53
N GLU A 3 -7.65 16.43 3.39
CA GLU A 3 -6.88 15.55 2.51
C GLU A 3 -5.62 14.98 3.20
N ASN A 4 -4.98 15.77 4.07
CA ASN A 4 -3.78 15.36 4.78
C ASN A 4 -4.11 14.31 5.86
N GLU A 5 -5.17 14.54 6.63
CA GLU A 5 -5.71 13.58 7.60
C GLU A 5 -6.13 12.28 6.91
N ARG A 6 -6.74 12.36 5.73
CA ARG A 6 -7.13 11.21 4.92
C ARG A 6 -5.92 10.40 4.44
N ALA A 7 -4.92 11.07 3.88
CA ALA A 7 -3.67 10.44 3.45
C ALA A 7 -2.97 9.73 4.62
N THR A 8 -2.90 10.40 5.77
CA THR A 8 -2.30 9.83 6.99
C THR A 8 -3.07 8.60 7.46
N ARG A 9 -4.40 8.63 7.44
CA ARG A 9 -5.23 7.47 7.80
C ARG A 9 -5.05 6.29 6.84
N ILE A 10 -4.96 6.55 5.54
CA ILE A 10 -4.67 5.52 4.53
C ILE A 10 -3.30 4.87 4.82
N ALA A 11 -2.27 5.67 5.11
CA ALA A 11 -0.96 5.15 5.47
C ALA A 11 -1.01 4.25 6.72
N GLN A 12 -1.73 4.67 7.76
CA GLN A 12 -1.91 3.88 8.99
C GLN A 12 -2.56 2.53 8.71
N ILE A 13 -3.63 2.50 7.90
CA ILE A 13 -4.33 1.25 7.54
C ILE A 13 -3.42 0.28 6.80
N ILE A 14 -2.62 0.79 5.85
CA ILE A 14 -1.64 -0.02 5.13
C ILE A 14 -0.57 -0.56 6.08
N GLN A 15 -0.06 0.27 7.01
CA GLN A 15 0.94 -0.16 7.99
C GLN A 15 0.39 -1.21 8.98
N ASP A 16 -0.84 -1.02 9.46
CA ASP A 16 -1.51 -1.99 10.31
C ASP A 16 -1.72 -3.33 9.59
N ALA A 17 -2.11 -3.28 8.31
CA ALA A 17 -2.25 -4.48 7.49
C ALA A 17 -0.92 -5.21 7.26
N LEU A 18 0.20 -4.48 7.16
CA LEU A 18 1.55 -5.07 7.06
C LEU A 18 2.02 -5.71 8.37
N LEU A 19 1.58 -5.20 9.52
CA LEU A 19 1.94 -5.73 10.85
C LEU A 19 1.12 -6.96 11.23
N ARG A 20 -0.10 -7.07 10.70
CA ARG A 20 -0.92 -8.29 10.85
C ARG A 20 -0.23 -9.40 10.07
N LYS A 21 0.07 -10.53 10.75
CA LYS A 21 0.52 -11.73 10.05
C LYS A 21 -0.51 -12.08 8.97
N PRO A 22 -0.09 -12.41 7.75
CA PRO A 22 -1.02 -12.80 6.70
C PRO A 22 -1.85 -13.97 7.20
N THR A 23 -3.15 -13.77 7.35
CA THR A 23 -4.08 -14.89 7.46
C THR A 23 -3.96 -15.64 6.14
N PRO A 24 -3.56 -16.92 6.12
CA PRO A 24 -3.49 -17.66 4.88
C PRO A 24 -4.86 -17.61 4.21
N ALA A 25 -4.88 -17.27 2.92
CA ALA A 25 -6.08 -17.43 2.11
C ALA A 25 -6.55 -18.89 2.25
N PRO A 26 -7.87 -19.14 2.39
CA PRO A 26 -8.34 -20.51 2.41
C PRO A 26 -7.85 -21.22 1.15
N PRO A 27 -7.44 -22.49 1.24
CA PRO A 27 -7.29 -23.29 0.03
C PRO A 27 -8.61 -23.23 -0.73
N VAL A 28 -8.54 -22.97 -2.04
CA VAL A 28 -9.70 -23.02 -2.92
C VAL A 28 -10.31 -24.41 -2.75
N ALA A 29 -11.47 -24.48 -2.09
CA ALA A 29 -12.08 -25.76 -1.74
C ALA A 29 -12.68 -26.41 -2.99
N GLU A 30 -11.92 -27.29 -3.64
CA GLU A 30 -12.51 -28.39 -4.39
C GLU A 30 -13.15 -29.36 -3.40
N GLY A 31 -14.48 -29.28 -3.26
CA GLY A 31 -15.30 -30.39 -2.79
C GLY A 31 -15.72 -30.38 -1.31
N SER A 32 -17.04 -30.23 -1.14
CA SER A 32 -17.90 -30.90 -0.15
C SER A 32 -17.55 -30.88 1.34
N GLY A 33 -18.38 -30.19 2.12
CA GLY A 33 -18.56 -30.47 3.55
C GLY A 33 -19.06 -29.29 4.35
N ALA A 34 -20.30 -29.37 4.82
CA ALA A 34 -20.93 -28.36 5.67
C ALA A 34 -20.20 -28.18 7.01
N THR A 35 -19.87 -26.93 7.36
CA THR A 35 -19.79 -26.47 8.76
C THR A 35 -20.28 -25.03 8.85
N THR A 36 -21.34 -24.82 9.62
CA THR A 36 -21.82 -23.52 10.09
C THR A 36 -20.80 -22.99 11.11
N GLY A 37 -19.75 -22.35 10.62
CA GLY A 37 -18.92 -21.43 11.39
C GLY A 37 -19.29 -20.02 10.94
N GLU A 38 -19.57 -19.13 11.89
CA GLU A 38 -19.72 -17.71 11.60
C GLU A 38 -18.35 -17.21 11.11
N GLU A 39 -18.16 -17.28 9.79
CA GLU A 39 -16.93 -16.91 9.12
C GLU A 39 -16.77 -15.41 9.30
N ALA A 40 -15.83 -15.01 10.18
CA ALA A 40 -15.44 -13.62 10.31
C ALA A 40 -15.18 -13.09 8.88
N PRO A 41 -15.76 -11.93 8.51
CA PRO A 41 -15.68 -11.44 7.14
C PRO A 41 -14.21 -11.44 6.72
N GLN A 42 -13.88 -12.28 5.73
CA GLN A 42 -12.51 -12.36 5.27
C GLN A 42 -12.11 -10.98 4.76
N PRO A 43 -10.90 -10.49 5.09
CA PRO A 43 -10.48 -9.18 4.64
C PRO A 43 -10.49 -9.19 3.10
N THR A 44 -11.23 -8.23 2.55
CA THR A 44 -11.42 -8.02 1.10
C THR A 44 -10.14 -7.55 0.40
N PHE A 45 -9.11 -7.22 1.19
CA PHE A 45 -7.75 -6.96 0.72
C PHE A 45 -6.67 -7.59 1.62
N THR A 46 -5.49 -7.80 1.03
CA THR A 46 -4.27 -8.16 1.74
C THR A 46 -3.16 -7.20 1.37
N VAL A 47 -2.26 -6.90 2.32
CA VAL A 47 -1.09 -6.07 2.07
C VAL A 47 0.16 -6.88 2.36
N THR A 48 1.08 -6.91 1.42
CA THR A 48 2.35 -7.63 1.55
C THR A 48 3.52 -6.72 1.24
N ARG A 49 4.67 -7.05 1.80
CA ARG A 49 5.93 -6.36 1.55
C ARG A 49 6.85 -7.32 0.82
N GLU A 50 7.34 -6.89 -0.34
CA GLU A 50 8.35 -7.62 -1.10
C GLU A 50 9.64 -6.81 -1.15
N GLY A 51 10.77 -7.51 -0.98
CA GLY A 51 12.09 -6.93 -1.14
C GLY A 51 12.20 -6.30 -2.54
N GLY A 52 12.71 -5.08 -2.60
CA GLY A 52 12.73 -4.30 -3.82
C GLY A 52 14.14 -3.97 -4.32
N CYS A 53 14.18 -3.24 -5.43
CA CYS A 53 15.41 -2.79 -6.04
C CYS A 53 15.94 -1.57 -5.27
N LEU A 54 16.88 -1.78 -4.35
CA LEU A 54 17.62 -0.72 -3.63
C LEU A 54 18.23 0.32 -4.57
N SER A 55 18.54 -0.08 -5.80
CA SER A 55 19.09 0.80 -6.83
C SER A 55 18.04 1.69 -7.50
N CYS A 56 16.76 1.33 -7.40
CA CYS A 56 15.66 1.95 -8.13
C CYS A 56 14.91 3.03 -7.31
N ASP A 57 15.06 3.06 -5.98
CA ASP A 57 14.53 4.18 -5.16
C ASP A 57 15.43 4.54 -3.97
N PRO A 58 16.75 4.77 -4.17
CA PRO A 58 17.61 5.22 -3.09
C PRO A 58 17.21 6.64 -2.69
N GLY A 59 17.04 6.95 -1.40
CA GLY A 59 16.71 8.31 -1.00
C GLY A 59 16.50 8.49 0.49
N VAL A 60 16.30 9.75 0.86
CA VAL A 60 16.00 10.17 2.23
C VAL A 60 14.76 11.05 2.20
N CYS A 61 13.85 10.84 3.14
CA CYS A 61 12.70 11.70 3.36
C CYS A 61 13.16 13.10 3.75
N TRP A 62 12.77 14.14 2.98
CA TRP A 62 13.12 15.53 3.28
C TRP A 62 12.39 16.09 4.50
N VAL A 63 11.37 15.39 5.00
CA VAL A 63 10.60 15.80 6.18
C VAL A 63 11.29 15.34 7.47
N CYS A 64 11.70 14.06 7.54
CA CYS A 64 12.15 13.45 8.80
C CYS A 64 13.46 12.66 8.72
N GLY A 65 14.12 12.60 7.56
CA GLY A 65 15.41 11.91 7.43
C GLY A 65 15.32 10.38 7.29
N HIS A 66 14.12 9.80 7.16
CA HIS A 66 13.95 8.36 6.94
C HIS A 66 14.63 7.89 5.65
N LEU A 67 15.41 6.80 5.72
CA LEU A 67 16.09 6.19 4.58
C LEU A 67 15.15 5.22 3.87
N PHE A 68 14.91 5.43 2.59
CA PHE A 68 14.10 4.52 1.78
C PHE A 68 14.91 3.29 1.37
N THR A 69 14.26 2.13 1.47
CA THR A 69 14.82 0.81 1.15
C THR A 69 14.45 0.37 -0.27
N GLY A 70 13.49 1.06 -0.91
CA GLY A 70 12.98 0.69 -2.23
C GLY A 70 12.09 -0.56 -2.20
N GLU A 71 11.64 -0.97 -1.01
CA GLU A 71 10.67 -2.05 -0.84
C GLU A 71 9.37 -1.76 -1.59
N ARG A 72 8.74 -2.83 -2.08
CA ARG A 72 7.44 -2.77 -2.75
C ARG A 72 6.36 -3.18 -1.78
N ILE A 73 5.36 -2.31 -1.62
CA ILE A 73 4.15 -2.57 -0.84
C ILE A 73 3.06 -2.94 -1.84
N ILE A 74 2.55 -4.16 -1.71
CA ILE A 74 1.58 -4.72 -2.65
C ILE A 74 0.24 -4.86 -1.93
N ILE A 75 -0.76 -4.14 -2.41
CA ILE A 75 -2.15 -4.21 -1.96
C ILE A 75 -2.92 -5.07 -2.96
N ARG A 76 -3.40 -6.24 -2.53
CA ARG A 76 -4.23 -7.13 -3.34
C ARG A 76 -5.67 -7.05 -2.85
N ASN A 77 -6.56 -6.50 -3.67
CA ASN A 77 -7.99 -6.45 -3.43
C ASN A 77 -8.69 -7.50 -4.33
N VAL A 78 -9.68 -8.20 -3.79
CA VAL A 78 -10.36 -9.31 -4.50
C VAL A 78 -11.06 -8.84 -5.78
N VAL A 79 -11.58 -7.61 -5.81
CA VAL A 79 -12.35 -7.07 -6.94
C VAL A 79 -11.50 -6.20 -7.86
N LYS A 80 -10.65 -5.32 -7.28
CA LYS A 80 -9.85 -4.37 -8.05
C LYS A 80 -8.52 -4.91 -8.57
N GLY A 81 -8.09 -6.09 -8.09
CA GLY A 81 -6.80 -6.67 -8.44
C GLY A 81 -5.67 -6.13 -7.56
N GLU A 82 -4.52 -5.86 -8.16
CA GLU A 82 -3.29 -5.53 -7.43
C GLU A 82 -2.87 -4.07 -7.65
N ARG A 83 -2.51 -3.39 -6.56
CA ARG A 83 -1.86 -2.08 -6.57
C ARG A 83 -0.49 -2.19 -5.90
N VAL A 84 0.53 -1.66 -6.55
CA VAL A 84 1.89 -1.64 -6.04
C VAL A 84 2.30 -0.21 -5.72
N LEU A 85 2.83 -0.01 -4.52
CA LEU A 85 3.39 1.23 -4.01
C LEU A 85 4.85 1.02 -3.60
N SER A 86 5.64 2.09 -3.54
CA SER A 86 6.97 2.04 -2.91
C SER A 86 6.86 2.30 -1.40
N ASP A 87 7.86 1.88 -0.63
CA ASP A 87 8.04 2.27 0.77
C ASP A 87 8.09 3.79 0.93
N ARG A 88 8.72 4.49 -0.03
CA ARG A 88 8.71 5.95 -0.13
C ARG A 88 7.30 6.52 -0.23
N THR A 89 6.46 5.95 -1.09
CA THR A 89 5.06 6.34 -1.25
C THR A 89 4.30 6.22 0.07
N LEU A 90 4.40 5.05 0.72
CA LEU A 90 3.75 4.80 1.99
C LEU A 90 4.24 5.76 3.09
N HIS A 91 5.54 6.03 3.12
CA HIS A 91 6.13 6.93 4.10
C HIS A 91 5.67 8.38 3.89
N LEU A 92 5.63 8.87 2.66
CA LEU A 92 5.17 10.22 2.38
C LEU A 92 3.67 10.41 2.64
N LEU A 93 2.85 9.39 2.38
CA LEU A 93 1.45 9.38 2.81
C LEU A 93 1.31 9.53 4.33
N SER A 94 2.24 8.98 5.13
CA SER A 94 2.21 9.14 6.60
C SER A 94 2.50 10.58 7.07
N HIS A 95 3.08 11.42 6.21
CA HIS A 95 3.21 12.88 6.42
C HIS A 95 2.05 13.67 5.80
N GLY A 96 1.06 12.99 5.23
CA GLY A 96 -0.04 13.57 4.49
C GLY A 96 0.34 14.15 3.12
N ILE A 97 1.47 13.73 2.56
CA ILE A 97 1.96 14.22 1.28
C ILE A 97 1.45 13.30 0.16
N THR A 98 0.53 13.82 -0.65
CA THR A 98 -0.11 13.11 -1.77
C THR A 98 0.62 13.33 -3.10
N ARG A 99 1.43 14.38 -3.21
CA ARG A 99 2.16 14.73 -4.43
C ARG A 99 3.64 14.97 -4.17
N TYR A 100 4.51 14.29 -4.91
CA TYR A 100 5.96 14.43 -4.72
C TYR A 100 6.78 14.09 -5.97
N PRO A 101 7.97 14.71 -6.13
CA PRO A 101 8.89 14.35 -7.19
C PRO A 101 9.61 13.03 -6.90
N THR A 102 9.73 12.19 -7.92
CA THR A 102 10.62 11.03 -7.90
C THR A 102 12.03 11.42 -8.33
N LYS A 103 12.98 10.48 -8.28
CA LYS A 103 14.32 10.69 -8.84
C LYS A 103 14.40 10.42 -10.35
N TYR A 104 13.35 9.90 -10.97
CA TYR A 104 13.31 9.63 -12.40
C TYR A 104 13.12 10.94 -13.15
N ILE A 105 13.95 11.15 -14.18
CA ILE A 105 13.87 12.32 -15.04
C ILE A 105 13.50 11.84 -16.45
N VAL A 106 12.40 12.35 -16.99
CA VAL A 106 11.94 12.07 -18.35
C VAL A 106 11.93 13.38 -19.12
N ARG A 107 12.66 13.45 -20.23
CA ARG A 107 12.77 14.66 -21.07
C ARG A 107 13.24 15.92 -20.31
N GLY A 108 14.09 15.74 -19.29
CA GLY A 108 14.63 16.84 -18.48
C GLY A 108 13.75 17.28 -17.32
N GLU A 109 12.55 16.69 -17.17
CA GLU A 109 11.64 16.98 -16.06
C GLU A 109 11.56 15.81 -15.08
N PRO A 110 11.53 16.08 -13.75
CA PRO A 110 11.33 15.03 -12.76
C PRO A 110 9.93 14.46 -12.89
N VAL A 111 9.81 13.12 -12.88
CA VAL A 111 8.52 12.45 -12.83
C VAL A 111 7.89 12.73 -11.46
N ILE A 112 6.70 13.33 -11.49
CA ILE A 112 5.90 13.61 -10.30
C ILE A 112 4.93 12.46 -10.08
N VAL A 113 4.89 11.95 -8.85
CA VAL A 113 3.81 11.07 -8.39
C VAL A 113 2.73 11.95 -7.80
N ASP A 114 1.51 11.73 -8.25
CA ASP A 114 0.28 12.32 -7.71
C ASP A 114 -0.63 11.15 -7.29
N LEU A 115 -0.93 11.06 -5.99
CA LEU A 115 -1.66 9.94 -5.41
C LEU A 115 -3.15 10.25 -5.38
N ASP A 116 -3.91 9.46 -6.13
CA ASP A 116 -5.35 9.43 -6.05
C ASP A 116 -5.80 8.70 -4.77
N LEU A 117 -6.22 9.46 -3.77
CA LEU A 117 -6.69 8.92 -2.50
C LEU A 117 -8.03 8.18 -2.62
N ASP A 118 -8.87 8.51 -3.61
CA ASP A 118 -10.12 7.79 -3.89
C ASP A 118 -9.82 6.44 -4.52
N GLU A 119 -8.87 6.39 -5.46
CA GLU A 119 -8.37 5.14 -6.01
C GLU A 119 -7.86 4.23 -4.88
N LEU A 120 -6.91 4.74 -4.07
CA LEU A 120 -6.28 4.00 -2.98
C LEU A 120 -7.29 3.54 -1.92
N ALA A 121 -8.22 4.42 -1.51
CA ALA A 121 -9.28 4.07 -0.57
C ALA A 121 -10.11 2.89 -1.09
N GLY A 122 -10.42 2.89 -2.39
CA GLY A 122 -11.18 1.80 -2.97
C GLY A 122 -10.41 0.47 -3.11
N TYR A 123 -9.07 0.45 -3.03
CA TYR A 123 -8.32 -0.83 -2.89
C TYR A 123 -8.33 -1.35 -1.45
N LEU A 124 -8.59 -0.46 -0.48
CA LEU A 124 -8.61 -0.75 0.96
C LEU A 124 -10.03 -0.89 1.53
N ASP A 125 -11.06 -0.83 0.66
CA ASP A 125 -12.49 -0.87 0.99
C ASP A 125 -12.89 0.17 2.06
N LEU A 126 -12.37 1.40 1.90
CA LEU A 126 -12.63 2.56 2.77
C LEU A 126 -13.66 3.54 2.20
#